data_AF-A0A7K7KDP4-F1
#
_entry.id   AF-A0A7K7KDP4-F1
#
_cell.length_a   1.000
_cell.length_b   1.000
_cell.length_c   1.000
_cell.angle_alpha   90.00
_cell.angle_beta   90.00
_cell.angle_gamma   90.00
#
_symmetry.space_group_name_H-M   'P 1'
#
loop_
_entity.id
_entity.type
_entity.pdbx_description
1 polymer ?
#
loop_
_entity_poly.entity_id
_entity_poly.type
_entity_poly.pdbx_seq_one_letter_code
_entity_poly.pdbx_strand_id
1 'polypeptide(L)' 'TFSLGVCNGCQLMALLGWVGTVPGEASSGPVPAVALERNLSGRFESRFVTVSVEPGPALMLRGMEGARLGVWVAHGEG' A
#
# COMPACT_ATOMS: atom_id res chain seq x y z
N THR A 1 -5.77 -2.22 -18.25
CA THR A 1 -5.30 -0.89 -17.80
C THR A 1 -4.41 -1.08 -16.59
N PHE A 2 -3.51 -0.14 -16.29
CA PHE A 2 -2.67 -0.15 -15.09
C PHE A 2 -3.03 1.02 -14.19
N SER A 3 -2.85 0.86 -12.88
CA SER A 3 -3.15 1.87 -11.88
C SER A 3 -2.11 1.86 -10.76
N LEU A 4 -1.86 3.01 -10.15
CA LEU A 4 -0.92 3.21 -9.05
C LEU A 4 -1.54 4.18 -8.04
N GLY A 5 -1.59 3.76 -6.77
CA GLY A 5 -1.97 4.61 -5.65
C GLY A 5 -0.75 4.87 -4.77
N VAL A 6 -0.44 6.13 -4.49
CA VAL A 6 0.68 6.53 -3.61
C VAL A 6 0.12 7.34 -2.44
N CYS A 7 0.54 7.02 -1.21
CA CYS A 7 0.08 7.67 0.02
C CYS A 7 -1.47 7.71 0.08
N ASN A 8 -2.10 8.88 0.06
CA ASN A 8 -3.56 9.01 0.04
C ASN A 8 -4.25 8.25 -1.12
N GLY A 9 -3.57 8.07 -2.25
CA GLY A 9 -4.07 7.26 -3.36
C GLY A 9 -4.12 5.77 -3.02
N CYS A 10 -3.17 5.26 -2.22
CA CYS A 10 -3.19 3.88 -1.72
C CYS A 10 -4.37 3.68 -0.76
N GLN A 11 -4.58 4.64 0.16
CA GLN A 11 -5.73 4.63 1.07
C GLN A 11 -7.05 4.58 0.30
N LEU A 12 -7.22 5.42 -0.71
CA LEU A 12 -8.42 5.42 -1.55
C LEU A 12 -8.63 4.06 -2.24
N MET A 13 -7.59 3.48 -2.82
CA MET A 13 -7.70 2.16 -3.49
C MET A 13 -8.05 1.04 -2.52
N ALA A 14 -7.55 1.08 -1.28
CA ALA A 14 -7.92 0.14 -0.23
C ALA A 14 -9.40 0.30 0.16
N LEU A 15 -9.87 1.54 0.34
CA LEU A 15 -11.28 1.85 0.63
C LEU A 15 -12.23 1.45 -0.51
N LEU A 16 -11.78 1.52 -1.75
CA LEU A 16 -12.52 1.04 -2.93
C LEU A 16 -12.50 -0.50 -3.07
N GLY A 17 -11.77 -1.21 -2.20
CA GLY A 17 -11.63 -2.67 -2.24
C GLY A 17 -10.76 -3.20 -3.38
N TRP A 18 -9.95 -2.34 -4.01
CA TRP A 18 -9.07 -2.72 -5.13
C TRP A 18 -7.74 -3.33 -4.66
N VAL A 19 -7.40 -3.16 -3.37
CA VAL A 19 -6.21 -3.70 -2.72
C VAL A 19 -6.65 -4.52 -1.51
N GLY A 20 -6.01 -5.68 -1.28
CA GLY A 20 -6.28 -6.54 -0.12
C GLY A 20 -7.43 -7.54 -0.30
N THR A 21 -8.10 -7.55 -1.45
CA THR A 21 -9.13 -8.56 -1.78
C THR A 21 -8.49 -9.80 -2.39
N VAL A 22 -8.74 -10.98 -1.79
CA VAL A 22 -8.30 -12.27 -2.35
C VAL A 22 -9.28 -12.65 -3.48
N PRO A 23 -8.79 -13.03 -4.67
CA PRO A 23 -9.67 -13.50 -5.75
C PRO A 23 -10.48 -14.72 -5.28
N GLY A 24 -11.82 -14.56 -5.20
CA GLY A 24 -12.75 -15.63 -4.77
C GLY A 24 -13.48 -15.35 -3.45
N GLU A 25 -13.01 -14.40 -2.64
CA GLU A 25 -13.79 -13.86 -1.53
C GLU A 25 -14.66 -12.71 -2.05
N ALA A 26 -15.94 -13.00 -2.29
CA ALA A 26 -16.92 -11.93 -2.46
C ALA A 26 -16.88 -11.07 -1.19
N SER A 27 -16.54 -9.78 -1.32
CA SER A 27 -16.66 -8.82 -0.23
C SER A 27 -18.09 -8.87 0.28
N SER A 28 -18.29 -9.49 1.44
CA SER A 28 -19.58 -9.60 2.10
C SER A 28 -19.91 -8.26 2.76
N GLY A 29 -20.21 -7.25 1.93
CA GLY A 29 -20.65 -5.94 2.37
C GLY A 29 -19.69 -4.78 2.06
N PRO A 30 -20.03 -3.56 2.51
CA PRO A 30 -19.35 -2.30 2.18
C PRO A 30 -18.02 -2.08 2.93
N VAL A 31 -17.48 -3.12 3.58
CA VAL A 31 -16.29 -3.01 4.43
C VAL A 31 -15.06 -3.34 3.59
N PRO A 32 -14.05 -2.45 3.52
CA PRO A 32 -12.81 -2.74 2.80
C PRO A 32 -12.03 -3.86 3.50
N ALA A 33 -11.38 -4.72 2.72
CA ALA A 33 -10.58 -5.83 3.26
C ALA A 33 -9.34 -5.34 4.01
N VAL A 34 -8.83 -4.16 3.66
CA VAL A 34 -7.68 -3.52 4.30
C VAL A 34 -7.99 -2.03 4.44
N ALA A 35 -7.62 -1.45 5.58
CA ALA A 35 -7.60 -0.01 5.80
C ALA A 35 -6.23 0.39 6.36
N LEU A 36 -5.70 1.51 5.89
CA LEU A 36 -4.49 2.12 6.46
C LEU A 36 -4.96 3.05 7.58
N GLU A 37 -4.50 2.80 8.79
CA GLU A 37 -4.94 3.51 9.99
C GLU A 37 -3.84 4.40 10.55
N ARG A 38 -4.20 5.18 11.58
CA ARG A 38 -3.28 6.09 12.27
C ARG A 38 -2.04 5.37 12.77
N ASN A 39 -0.88 5.98 12.48
CA ASN A 39 0.42 5.46 12.91
C ASN A 39 0.40 5.16 14.42
N LEU A 40 1.08 4.08 14.83
CA LEU A 40 1.23 3.71 16.25
C LEU A 40 1.88 4.82 17.10
N SER A 41 2.72 5.67 16.49
CA SER A 41 3.29 6.85 17.18
C SER A 41 2.27 7.95 17.49
N GLY A 42 1.06 7.86 16.89
CA GLY A 42 0.00 8.86 17.00
C GLY A 42 0.29 10.18 16.30
N ARG A 43 1.37 10.26 15.50
CA ARG A 43 1.88 11.47 14.84
C ARG A 43 2.12 11.25 13.34
N PHE A 44 2.18 12.36 12.61
CA PHE A 44 2.68 12.37 11.24
C PHE A 44 4.18 12.04 11.22
N GLU A 45 4.57 11.17 10.30
CA GLU A 45 5.95 10.73 10.13
C GLU A 45 6.47 11.17 8.75
N SER A 46 7.55 11.95 8.75
CA SER A 46 8.32 12.31 7.56
C SER A 46 9.73 11.75 7.70
N ARG A 47 10.03 10.67 6.98
CA ARG A 47 11.29 9.94 7.15
C ARG A 47 11.83 9.45 5.81
N PHE A 48 13.14 9.34 5.71
CA PHE A 48 13.78 8.59 4.64
C PHE A 48 14.12 7.19 5.17
N VAL A 49 13.43 6.18 4.64
CA VAL A 49 13.53 4.79 5.12
C VAL A 49 14.12 3.88 4.04
N THR A 50 14.75 2.79 4.46
CA THR A 50 15.16 1.73 3.54
C THR A 50 14.04 0.70 3.43
N VAL A 51 13.62 0.41 2.20
CA VAL A 51 12.64 -0.63 1.88
C VAL A 51 13.29 -1.72 1.01
N SER A 52 12.77 -2.94 1.11
CA SER A 52 13.12 -4.04 0.22
C SER A 52 11.93 -4.33 -0.70
N VAL A 53 12.20 -4.57 -1.98
CA VAL A 53 11.16 -4.98 -2.94
C VAL A 53 11.03 -6.50 -2.88
N GLU A 54 9.92 -6.98 -2.34
CA GLU A 54 9.59 -8.40 -2.28
C GLU A 54 9.10 -8.95 -3.63
N PRO A 55 9.19 -10.27 -3.86
CA PRO A 55 8.60 -10.91 -5.03
C PRO A 55 7.09 -10.64 -5.09
N GLY A 56 6.55 -10.39 -6.29
CA GLY A 56 5.11 -10.16 -6.41
C GLY A 56 4.59 -9.96 -7.83
N PRO A 57 3.25 -9.92 -8.01
CA PRO A 57 2.63 -9.80 -9.33
C PRO A 57 2.62 -8.36 -9.87
N ALA A 58 3.10 -7.38 -9.10
CA ALA A 58 3.04 -5.96 -9.44
C ALA A 58 3.87 -5.63 -10.68
N LEU A 59 3.21 -5.28 -11.78
CA LEU A 59 3.87 -4.99 -13.06
C LEU A 59 4.91 -3.86 -12.95
N MET A 60 4.60 -2.82 -12.17
CA MET A 60 5.48 -1.64 -12.01
C MET A 60 6.78 -1.93 -11.25
N LEU A 61 6.89 -3.09 -10.60
CA LEU A 61 8.08 -3.51 -9.84
C LEU A 61 8.85 -4.64 -10.53
N ARG A 62 8.52 -4.99 -11.79
CA ARG A 62 9.23 -6.04 -12.51
C ARG A 62 10.72 -5.72 -12.66
N GLY A 63 11.55 -6.72 -12.36
CA GLY A 63 13.01 -6.60 -12.41
C GLY A 63 13.63 -5.91 -11.19
N MET A 64 12.83 -5.52 -10.19
CA MET A 64 13.31 -4.88 -8.96
C MET A 64 13.30 -5.82 -7.75
N GLU A 65 12.89 -7.08 -7.90
CA GLU A 65 12.84 -8.06 -6.82
C GLU A 65 14.21 -8.20 -6.13
N GLY A 66 14.22 -8.12 -4.80
CA GLY A 66 15.43 -8.15 -3.98
C GLY A 66 16.19 -6.82 -3.90
N ALA A 67 15.78 -5.78 -4.66
CA ALA A 67 16.38 -4.45 -4.53
C ALA A 67 16.12 -3.85 -3.15
N ARG A 68 17.13 -3.16 -2.61
CA ARG A 68 17.03 -2.36 -1.38
C ARG A 68 17.24 -0.90 -1.72
N LEU A 69 16.22 -0.09 -1.46
CA LEU A 69 16.15 1.30 -1.91
C LEU A 69 15.77 2.23 -0.77
N GLY A 70 16.29 3.45 -0.81
CA GLY A 70 15.83 4.53 0.07
C GLY A 70 14.56 5.18 -0.49
N VAL A 71 13.52 5.34 0.32
CA VAL A 71 12.23 5.92 -0.05
C VAL A 71 11.80 6.94 1.01
N TRP A 72 11.26 8.07 0.55
CA TRP A 72 10.61 9.03 1.44
C TRP A 72 9.20 8.56 1.82
N VAL A 73 8.92 8.54 3.12
CA VAL A 73 7.58 8.38 3.68
C VAL A 73 7.11 9.70 4.29
N ALA A 74 5.84 10.01 4.12
CA ALA A 74 5.19 11.23 4.57
C ALA A 74 3.70 10.96 4.82
N HIS A 75 3.36 10.40 5.97
CA HIS A 75 1.98 10.02 6.31
C HIS A 75 1.69 10.06 7.82
N GLY A 76 0.43 10.33 8.17
CA GLY A 76 -0.10 10.17 9.54
C GLY A 76 -0.91 8.88 9.73
N GLU A 77 -1.35 8.29 8.63
CA GLU A 77 -2.13 7.05 8.57
C GLU A 77 -1.54 6.20 7.43
N GLY A 78 -0.84 5.11 7.77
CA GLY A 78 -0.10 4.34 6.78
C GLY A 78 0.14 2.89 7.18
#